data_AF-A0A350YVD2-F1
#
_entry.id   AF-A0A350YVD2-F1
#
_cell.length_a   1.000
_cell.length_b   1.000
_cell.length_c   1.000
_cell.angle_alpha   90.00
_cell.angle_beta   90.00
_cell.angle_gamma   90.00
#
_symmetry.space_group_name_H-M   'P 1'
#
loop_
_entity.id
_entity.type
_entity.pdbx_description
1 polymer ?
#
loop_
_entity_poly.entity_id
_entity_poly.type
_entity_poly.pdbx_seq_one_letter_code
_entity_poly.pdbx_strand_id
1 'polypeptide(L)'
;MPSDGNFLLNGIIFADRSVQPGLYEVKKAHAWIKFRQLRVRENIATILVENRYEFTNLDQFELKAFIKSDGKVLKTIPIPSISVGPHSSKVIEIDLAGIELASNSEYFLEMEALTSADKGLVPKGHSVAEEQFRLPWYQSGDRVTVTGDPLKVYETMDGWNFSGDHFSLSIDKKEGRIGEYQYKGNNLISKGFGPRPDFWRAPVNNDFGNGMPRNHINWKKLPCLPNLSNVKFRKLRRARQK
;
A
#
# COMPACT_ATOMS: atom_id res chain seq x y z
N MET A 1 -43.99 11.43 -5.14
CA MET A 1 -43.41 12.54 -4.34
C MET A 1 -41.99 12.77 -4.84
N PRO A 2 -41.53 14.03 -5.02
CA PRO A 2 -40.12 14.31 -5.34
C PRO A 2 -39.19 13.95 -4.16
N SER A 3 -37.92 13.65 -4.43
CA SER A 3 -36.89 13.28 -3.44
C SER A 3 -35.49 13.68 -3.94
N ASP A 4 -34.61 14.05 -3.01
CA ASP A 4 -33.18 14.37 -3.26
C ASP A 4 -32.26 13.14 -3.23
N GLY A 5 -32.84 11.93 -3.29
CA GLY A 5 -32.08 10.69 -3.41
C GLY A 5 -31.10 10.44 -2.26
N ASN A 6 -29.82 10.22 -2.59
CA ASN A 6 -28.78 9.85 -1.64
C ASN A 6 -28.12 11.04 -0.92
N PHE A 7 -28.61 12.27 -1.10
CA PHE A 7 -28.03 13.48 -0.51
C PHE A 7 -28.02 13.48 1.03
N LEU A 8 -28.83 12.64 1.66
CA LEU A 8 -28.88 12.50 3.13
C LEU A 8 -27.82 11.54 3.69
N LEU A 9 -27.05 10.84 2.84
CA LEU A 9 -26.06 9.83 3.23
C LEU A 9 -24.65 10.43 3.39
N ASN A 10 -24.44 11.28 4.41
CA ASN A 10 -23.19 12.05 4.60
C ASN A 10 -22.33 11.62 5.82
N GLY A 11 -22.70 10.54 6.51
CA GLY A 11 -22.00 10.10 7.72
C GLY A 11 -20.70 9.33 7.45
N ILE A 12 -19.79 9.34 8.43
CA ILE A 12 -18.57 8.49 8.47
C ILE A 12 -18.80 7.12 9.14
N ILE A 13 -20.05 6.84 9.49
CA ILE A 13 -20.56 5.57 9.97
C ILE A 13 -21.87 5.28 9.24
N PHE A 14 -22.19 4.01 9.04
CA PHE A 14 -23.46 3.59 8.46
C PHE A 14 -24.61 3.69 9.47
N ALA A 15 -25.85 3.58 8.99
CA ALA A 15 -27.05 3.69 9.81
C ALA A 15 -27.13 2.59 10.90
N ASP A 16 -26.50 1.45 10.72
CA ASP A 16 -26.37 0.36 11.71
C ASP A 16 -25.16 0.55 12.65
N ARG A 17 -24.43 1.67 12.53
CA ARG A 17 -23.23 2.03 13.29
C ARG A 17 -21.98 1.24 12.89
N SER A 18 -22.03 0.45 11.82
CA SER A 18 -20.81 -0.08 11.22
C SER A 18 -19.97 1.07 10.65
N VAL A 19 -18.64 0.92 10.74
CA VAL A 19 -17.69 2.00 10.45
C VAL A 19 -17.40 2.11 8.95
N GLN A 20 -17.24 3.33 8.45
CA GLN A 20 -16.73 3.57 7.09
C GLN A 20 -15.21 3.80 7.11
N PRO A 21 -14.50 3.58 5.99
CA PRO A 21 -13.06 3.83 5.90
C PRO A 21 -12.64 5.23 6.37
N GLY A 22 -13.46 6.25 6.10
CA GLY A 22 -13.18 7.63 6.52
C GLY A 22 -13.07 7.82 8.05
N LEU A 23 -13.70 6.96 8.86
CA LEU A 23 -13.58 7.05 10.32
C LEU A 23 -12.15 6.73 10.80
N TYR A 24 -11.44 5.82 10.12
CA TYR A 24 -10.06 5.50 10.49
C TYR A 24 -9.12 6.68 10.26
N GLU A 25 -9.32 7.43 9.17
CA GLU A 25 -8.59 8.69 8.92
C GLU A 25 -8.92 9.75 9.97
N VAL A 26 -10.19 9.88 10.37
CA VAL A 26 -10.58 10.79 11.47
C VAL A 26 -9.88 10.38 12.77
N LYS A 27 -9.85 9.09 13.11
CA LYS A 27 -9.14 8.56 14.28
C LYS A 27 -7.66 8.92 14.25
N LYS A 28 -6.99 8.74 13.11
CA LYS A 28 -5.57 9.05 12.92
C LYS A 28 -5.29 10.55 13.00
N ALA A 29 -6.06 11.37 12.29
CA ALA A 29 -5.91 12.82 12.29
C ALA A 29 -6.10 13.41 13.69
N HIS A 30 -7.12 12.96 14.41
CA HIS A 30 -7.50 13.46 15.74
C HIS A 30 -6.74 12.81 16.90
N ALA A 31 -5.78 11.91 16.64
CA ALA A 31 -4.96 11.32 17.70
C ALA A 31 -4.17 12.39 18.48
N TRP A 32 -4.23 12.33 19.82
CA TRP A 32 -3.66 13.34 20.73
C TRP A 32 -2.21 13.07 21.13
N ILE A 33 -1.71 11.86 20.87
CA ILE A 33 -0.29 11.52 21.00
C ILE A 33 0.29 11.55 19.59
N LYS A 34 1.35 12.35 19.39
CA LYS A 34 2.06 12.38 18.10
C LYS A 34 3.47 11.84 18.28
N PHE A 35 3.89 11.00 17.33
CA PHE A 35 5.26 10.53 17.22
C PHE A 35 5.90 11.25 16.04
N ARG A 36 7.10 11.80 16.22
CA ARG A 36 7.87 12.42 15.14
C ARG A 36 9.26 11.84 15.09
N GLN A 37 9.65 11.28 13.95
CA GLN A 37 11.03 10.86 13.74
C GLN A 37 11.91 12.12 13.62
N LEU A 38 12.84 12.28 14.58
CA LEU A 38 13.84 13.35 14.53
C LEU A 38 15.04 12.90 13.70
N ARG A 39 15.51 11.67 13.94
CA ARG A 39 16.74 11.14 13.34
C ARG A 39 16.78 9.62 13.38
N VAL A 40 17.43 9.01 12.40
CA VAL A 40 17.84 7.60 12.44
C VAL A 40 19.35 7.57 12.21
N ARG A 41 20.10 6.91 13.10
CA ARG A 41 21.54 6.70 12.97
C ARG A 41 21.83 5.24 13.24
N GLU A 42 22.41 4.55 12.26
CA GLU A 42 22.78 3.14 12.36
C GLU A 42 21.64 2.29 12.94
N ASN A 43 21.76 1.94 14.23
CA ASN A 43 20.85 1.09 14.97
C ASN A 43 19.97 1.84 15.98
N ILE A 44 19.84 3.16 15.90
CA ILE A 44 19.02 3.95 16.83
C ILE A 44 18.09 4.89 16.05
N ALA A 45 16.80 4.83 16.34
CA ALA A 45 15.83 5.85 15.95
C ALA A 45 15.55 6.79 17.13
N THR A 46 15.71 8.10 16.91
CA THR A 46 15.36 9.15 17.86
C THR A 46 13.98 9.68 17.52
N ILE A 47 13.00 9.44 18.40
CA ILE A 47 11.59 9.81 18.23
C ILE A 47 11.21 10.87 19.26
N LEU A 48 10.55 11.94 18.84
CA LEU A 48 9.86 12.88 19.72
C LEU A 48 8.44 12.37 19.95
N VAL A 49 8.09 12.13 21.21
CA VAL A 49 6.71 11.85 21.64
C VAL A 49 6.11 13.15 22.16
N GLU A 50 5.06 13.63 21.51
CA GLU A 50 4.35 14.85 21.86
C GLU A 50 3.00 14.51 22.51
N ASN A 51 2.77 15.05 23.70
CA ASN A 51 1.48 14.99 24.36
C ASN A 51 0.67 16.24 24.02
N ARG A 52 -0.44 16.08 23.31
CA ARG A 52 -1.36 17.20 23.01
C ARG A 52 -2.57 17.25 23.91
N TYR A 53 -2.74 16.30 24.84
CA TYR A 53 -3.88 16.33 25.77
C TYR A 53 -3.80 17.56 26.68
N GLU A 54 -4.97 18.07 27.08
CA GLU A 54 -5.09 19.23 27.98
C GLU A 54 -4.80 18.88 29.45
N PHE A 55 -5.17 17.68 29.90
CA PHE A 55 -5.14 17.31 31.33
C PHE A 55 -4.63 15.88 31.60
N THR A 56 -4.24 15.15 30.55
CA THR A 56 -3.83 13.73 30.67
C THR A 56 -2.32 13.60 30.49
N ASN A 57 -1.65 12.91 31.42
CA ASN A 57 -0.24 12.52 31.27
C ASN A 57 -0.14 11.24 30.43
N LEU A 58 0.97 11.09 29.69
CA LEU A 58 1.21 9.89 28.88
C LEU A 58 1.56 8.62 29.67
N ASP A 59 1.87 8.74 30.96
CA ASP A 59 2.14 7.59 31.84
C ASP A 59 0.93 6.64 32.02
N GLN A 60 -0.27 7.08 31.60
CA GLN A 60 -1.49 6.28 31.56
C GLN A 60 -1.64 5.41 30.31
N PHE A 61 -0.70 5.48 29.37
CA PHE A 61 -0.70 4.70 28.14
C PHE A 61 0.52 3.76 28.07
N GLU A 62 0.33 2.63 27.41
CA GLU A 62 1.39 1.70 27.07
C GLU A 62 1.90 2.04 25.67
N LEU A 63 3.17 2.43 25.56
CA LEU A 63 3.80 2.66 24.27
C LEU A 63 4.44 1.37 23.77
N LYS A 64 4.23 1.05 22.48
CA LYS A 64 4.87 -0.08 21.82
C LYS A 64 5.56 0.38 20.55
N ALA A 65 6.63 -0.31 20.20
CA ALA A 65 7.28 -0.17 18.92
C ALA A 65 7.51 -1.52 18.27
N PHE A 66 7.46 -1.55 16.94
CA PHE A 66 7.67 -2.74 16.14
C PHE A 66 8.56 -2.41 14.96
N ILE A 67 9.50 -3.29 14.65
CA ILE A 67 10.19 -3.28 13.35
C ILE A 67 9.47 -4.28 12.47
N LYS A 68 8.98 -3.82 11.32
CA LYS A 68 8.31 -4.64 10.31
C LYS A 68 9.14 -4.68 9.02
N SER A 69 9.07 -5.80 8.31
CA SER A 69 9.55 -5.94 6.94
C SER A 69 8.49 -6.60 6.07
N ASP A 70 8.19 -5.99 4.93
CA ASP A 70 7.17 -6.44 3.97
C ASP A 70 5.84 -6.85 4.66
N GLY A 71 5.43 -6.06 5.66
CA GLY A 71 4.21 -6.25 6.46
C GLY A 71 4.32 -7.22 7.65
N LYS A 72 5.45 -7.92 7.84
CA LYS A 72 5.66 -8.88 8.94
C LYS A 72 6.45 -8.25 10.08
N VAL A 73 6.03 -8.49 11.33
CA VAL A 73 6.77 -8.05 12.53
C VAL A 73 8.03 -8.91 12.69
N LEU A 74 9.20 -8.25 12.70
CA LEU A 74 10.50 -8.87 12.95
C LEU A 74 10.94 -8.75 14.41
N LYS A 75 10.65 -7.60 15.04
CA LYS A 75 11.02 -7.31 16.44
C LYS A 75 9.95 -6.45 17.08
N THR A 76 9.54 -6.82 18.30
CA THR A 76 8.77 -5.95 19.20
C THR A 76 9.73 -5.32 20.19
N ILE A 77 9.66 -4.00 20.33
CA ILE A 77 10.55 -3.23 21.19
C ILE A 77 9.71 -2.71 22.35
N PRO A 78 9.99 -3.15 23.60
CA PRO A 78 9.30 -2.63 24.76
C PRO A 78 9.74 -1.18 25.00
N ILE A 79 8.79 -0.28 25.24
CA ILE A 79 9.06 1.09 25.64
C ILE A 79 8.62 1.24 27.10
N PRO A 80 9.54 1.57 28.03
CA PRO A 80 9.17 1.85 29.41
C PRO A 80 8.13 2.97 29.50
N SER A 81 7.29 2.96 30.54
CA SER A 81 6.35 4.06 30.77
C SER A 81 7.10 5.40 30.83
N ILE A 82 6.56 6.39 30.13
CA ILE A 82 7.11 7.75 30.10
C ILE A 82 6.11 8.71 30.74
N SER A 83 6.58 9.51 31.68
CA SER A 83 5.81 10.64 32.18
C SER A 83 6.04 11.84 31.26
N VAL A 84 4.99 12.25 30.54
CA VAL A 84 4.96 13.41 29.65
C VAL A 84 3.65 14.13 29.94
N GLY A 85 3.73 15.25 30.64
CA GLY A 85 2.56 16.03 31.02
C GLY A 85 1.84 16.68 29.82
N PRO A 86 0.65 17.25 30.04
CA PRO A 86 -0.08 18.01 29.03
C PRO A 86 0.79 19.01 28.26
N HIS A 87 0.58 19.12 26.95
CA HIS A 87 1.28 20.05 26.05
C HIS A 87 2.82 20.00 26.09
N SER A 88 3.38 18.90 26.58
CA SER A 88 4.83 18.69 26.66
C SER A 88 5.28 17.56 25.74
N SER A 89 6.60 17.41 25.59
CA SER A 89 7.17 16.38 24.74
C SER A 89 8.40 15.76 25.37
N LYS A 90 8.72 14.54 24.95
CA LYS A 90 9.92 13.82 25.37
C LYS A 90 10.56 13.13 24.19
N VAL A 91 11.88 13.23 24.11
CA VAL A 91 12.67 12.46 23.15
C VAL A 91 12.94 11.08 23.73
N ILE A 92 12.68 10.04 22.94
CA ILE A 92 13.02 8.66 23.24
C ILE A 92 13.92 8.10 22.15
N GLU A 93 14.76 7.14 22.52
CA GLU A 93 15.60 6.39 21.61
C GLU A 93 15.09 4.96 21.52
N ILE A 94 14.97 4.47 20.29
CA ILE A 94 14.48 3.13 19.98
C ILE A 94 15.64 2.32 19.41
N ASP A 95 15.94 1.18 20.05
CA ASP A 95 16.98 0.25 19.62
C ASP A 95 16.54 -0.57 18.41
N LEU A 96 17.16 -0.27 17.28
CA LEU A 96 16.94 -0.92 15.99
C LEU A 96 17.92 -2.08 15.73
N ALA A 97 18.81 -2.42 16.66
CA ALA A 97 19.79 -3.49 16.46
C ALA A 97 19.14 -4.88 16.38
N GLY A 98 19.89 -5.85 15.85
CA GLY A 98 19.49 -7.26 15.81
C GLY A 98 18.54 -7.63 14.68
N ILE A 99 18.47 -6.80 13.63
CA ILE A 99 17.70 -7.10 12.42
C ILE A 99 18.67 -7.47 11.30
N GLU A 100 18.52 -8.69 10.78
CA GLU A 100 19.19 -9.11 9.56
C GLU A 100 18.42 -8.60 8.34
N LEU A 101 19.10 -7.87 7.46
CA LEU A 101 18.47 -7.31 6.27
C LEU A 101 18.34 -8.37 5.18
N ALA A 102 17.10 -8.75 4.87
CA ALA A 102 16.73 -9.43 3.66
C ALA A 102 16.88 -8.52 2.42
N SER A 103 17.31 -9.14 1.32
CA SER A 103 17.44 -8.51 0.01
C SER A 103 16.10 -8.07 -0.58
N ASN A 104 16.09 -6.90 -1.20
CA ASN A 104 14.94 -6.28 -1.88
C ASN A 104 13.70 -6.09 -0.99
N SER A 105 13.87 -6.07 0.34
CA SER A 105 12.80 -5.83 1.29
C SER A 105 12.78 -4.38 1.79
N GLU A 106 11.60 -3.92 2.19
CA GLU A 106 11.43 -2.64 2.88
C GLU A 106 11.24 -2.85 4.38
N TYR A 107 11.60 -1.82 5.16
CA TYR A 107 11.59 -1.86 6.62
C TYR A 107 10.91 -0.62 7.19
N PHE A 108 10.09 -0.83 8.22
CA PHE A 108 9.38 0.23 8.90
C PHE A 108 9.48 0.08 10.41
N LEU A 109 9.62 1.22 11.09
CA LEU A 109 9.37 1.35 12.51
C LEU A 109 7.92 1.79 12.71
N GLU A 110 7.14 1.00 13.43
CA GLU A 110 5.75 1.32 13.79
C GLU A 110 5.64 1.56 15.28
N MET A 111 4.94 2.61 15.66
CA MET A 111 4.73 3.05 17.04
C MET A 111 3.24 3.02 17.35
N GLU A 112 2.88 2.54 18.53
CA GLU A 112 1.50 2.54 19.03
C GLU A 112 1.44 3.08 20.46
N ALA A 113 0.35 3.76 20.80
CA ALA A 113 -0.02 4.09 22.17
C ALA A 113 -1.35 3.44 22.51
N LEU A 114 -1.35 2.58 23.53
CA LEU A 114 -2.51 1.78 23.95
C LEU A 114 -3.00 2.24 25.32
N THR A 115 -4.29 2.10 25.60
CA THR A 115 -4.82 2.31 26.95
C THR A 115 -4.26 1.27 27.94
N SER A 116 -3.69 1.71 29.06
CA SER A 116 -3.13 0.78 30.07
C SER A 116 -4.19 0.10 30.95
N ALA A 117 -5.41 0.64 30.98
CA ALA A 117 -6.55 0.15 31.74
C ALA A 117 -7.87 0.50 31.04
N ASP A 118 -8.97 -0.11 31.48
CA ASP A 118 -10.32 0.22 31.02
C ASP A 118 -10.68 1.67 31.37
N LYS A 119 -11.24 2.40 30.41
CA LYS A 119 -11.69 3.79 30.54
C LYS A 119 -13.12 3.93 30.01
N GLY A 120 -14.09 3.59 30.87
CA GLY A 120 -15.51 3.65 30.52
C GLY A 120 -15.85 2.69 29.38
N LEU A 121 -16.20 3.23 28.21
CA LEU A 121 -16.51 2.44 27.01
C LEU A 121 -15.25 2.01 26.23
N VAL A 122 -14.07 2.50 26.60
CA VAL A 122 -12.81 2.17 25.93
C VAL A 122 -12.08 1.09 26.73
N PRO A 123 -11.90 -0.12 26.20
CA PRO A 123 -11.22 -1.19 26.93
C PRO A 123 -9.71 -0.94 27.04
N LYS A 124 -9.06 -1.62 27.97
CA LYS A 124 -7.60 -1.77 28.03
C LYS A 124 -7.06 -2.33 26.71
N GLY A 125 -5.90 -1.85 26.28
CA GLY A 125 -5.25 -2.27 25.05
C GLY A 125 -5.82 -1.63 23.78
N HIS A 126 -6.75 -0.67 23.91
CA HIS A 126 -7.25 0.08 22.76
C HIS A 126 -6.20 1.05 22.26
N SER A 127 -5.89 0.98 20.96
CA SER A 127 -4.96 1.91 20.31
C SER A 127 -5.58 3.29 20.15
N VAL A 128 -4.98 4.29 20.80
CA VAL A 128 -5.39 5.70 20.75
C VAL A 128 -4.54 6.56 19.80
N ALA A 129 -3.35 6.08 19.43
CA ALA A 129 -2.47 6.73 18.47
C ALA A 129 -1.51 5.70 17.87
N GLU A 130 -1.22 5.86 16.57
CA GLU A 130 -0.32 4.99 15.83
C GLU A 130 0.50 5.88 14.88
N GLU A 131 1.75 5.52 14.61
CA GLU A 131 2.55 6.16 13.56
C GLU A 131 3.55 5.19 12.95
N GLN A 132 3.88 5.38 11.67
CA GLN A 132 4.83 4.54 10.97
C GLN A 132 5.91 5.37 10.27
N PHE A 133 7.17 4.92 10.38
CA PHE A 133 8.31 5.56 9.75
C PHE A 133 9.08 4.55 8.91
N ARG A 134 9.38 4.90 7.66
CA ARG A 134 10.26 4.10 6.81
C ARG A 134 11.69 4.17 7.32
N LEU A 135 12.30 3.02 7.57
CA LEU A 135 13.71 2.94 7.94
C LEU A 135 14.57 3.05 6.67
N PRO A 136 15.70 3.78 6.71
CA PRO A 136 16.57 3.98 5.55
C PRO A 136 17.46 2.76 5.29
N TRP A 137 16.88 1.56 5.41
CA TRP A 137 17.57 0.29 5.20
C TRP A 137 17.16 -0.28 3.86
N TYR A 138 18.15 -0.65 3.06
CA TYR A 138 17.92 -1.35 1.82
C TYR A 138 19.16 -2.15 1.45
N GLN A 139 18.95 -3.43 1.16
CA GLN A 139 19.97 -4.29 0.60
C GLN A 139 19.48 -4.76 -0.76
N SER A 140 20.21 -4.43 -1.82
CA SER A 140 19.90 -4.97 -3.15
C SER A 140 20.07 -6.48 -3.12
N GLY A 141 19.10 -7.20 -3.68
CA GLY A 141 19.27 -8.61 -3.99
C GLY A 141 20.18 -8.83 -5.17
N ASP A 142 20.72 -10.04 -5.23
CA ASP A 142 21.42 -10.51 -6.40
C ASP A 142 20.49 -10.57 -7.60
N ARG A 143 21.07 -10.36 -8.78
CA ARG A 143 20.32 -10.59 -10.02
C ARG A 143 20.00 -12.07 -10.11
N VAL A 144 18.72 -12.38 -10.26
CA VAL A 144 18.26 -13.76 -10.50
C VAL A 144 18.98 -14.30 -11.73
N THR A 145 19.74 -15.38 -11.54
CA THR A 145 20.32 -16.11 -12.66
C THR A 145 19.19 -16.85 -13.37
N VAL A 146 18.91 -16.47 -14.62
CA VAL A 146 17.90 -17.15 -15.42
C VAL A 146 18.39 -18.57 -15.70
N THR A 147 17.84 -19.52 -14.97
CA THR A 147 18.04 -20.96 -15.15
C THR A 147 16.85 -21.53 -15.91
N GLY A 148 17.09 -22.50 -16.80
CA GLY A 148 16.05 -23.13 -17.64
C GLY A 148 16.28 -22.94 -19.14
N ASP A 149 15.44 -23.63 -19.91
CA ASP A 149 15.51 -23.65 -21.36
C ASP A 149 15.21 -22.27 -21.97
N PRO A 150 15.77 -21.96 -23.15
CA PRO A 150 15.44 -20.73 -23.85
C PRO A 150 13.93 -20.66 -24.13
N LEU A 151 13.35 -19.49 -23.84
CA LEU A 151 11.97 -19.16 -24.23
C LEU A 151 11.76 -19.45 -25.72
N LYS A 152 10.80 -20.32 -26.03
CA LYS A 152 10.42 -20.62 -27.42
C LYS A 152 9.49 -19.50 -27.91
N VAL A 153 9.83 -18.92 -29.06
CA VAL A 153 9.08 -17.82 -29.66
C VAL A 153 8.74 -18.18 -31.09
N TYR A 154 7.45 -18.10 -31.43
CA TYR A 154 6.94 -18.35 -32.78
C TYR A 154 6.12 -17.14 -33.23
N GLU A 155 6.48 -16.58 -34.37
CA GLU A 155 5.69 -15.53 -35.00
C GLU A 155 4.59 -16.16 -35.86
N THR A 156 3.38 -15.62 -35.75
CA THR A 156 2.23 -15.97 -36.59
C THR A 156 1.78 -14.74 -37.38
N MET A 157 0.80 -14.93 -38.27
CA MET A 157 0.15 -13.80 -38.94
C MET A 157 -0.53 -12.86 -37.94
N ASP A 158 -1.17 -13.42 -36.91
CA ASP A 158 -1.95 -12.67 -35.94
C ASP A 158 -1.11 -12.12 -34.78
N GLY A 159 0.13 -12.59 -34.57
CA GLY A 159 0.82 -12.33 -33.31
C GLY A 159 2.21 -12.94 -33.13
N TRP A 160 2.62 -12.99 -31.87
CA TRP A 160 3.74 -13.81 -31.40
C TRP A 160 3.26 -14.73 -30.27
N ASN A 161 3.66 -16.00 -30.33
CA ASN A 161 3.43 -16.98 -29.29
C ASN A 161 4.74 -17.26 -28.55
N PHE A 162 4.70 -17.14 -27.25
CA PHE A 162 5.78 -17.41 -26.32
C PHE A 162 5.43 -18.67 -25.54
N SER A 163 6.36 -19.60 -25.38
CA SER A 163 6.14 -20.81 -24.59
C SER A 163 7.37 -21.24 -23.81
N GLY A 164 7.13 -21.68 -22.58
CA GLY A 164 8.07 -22.43 -21.75
C GLY A 164 7.42 -23.72 -21.26
N ASP A 165 8.07 -24.44 -20.34
CA ASP A 165 7.62 -25.78 -19.92
C ASP A 165 6.21 -25.82 -19.32
N HIS A 166 5.79 -24.71 -18.71
CA HIS A 166 4.54 -24.63 -17.97
C HIS A 166 3.65 -23.47 -18.39
N PHE A 167 4.02 -22.71 -19.43
CA PHE A 167 3.23 -21.56 -19.81
C PHE A 167 3.23 -21.31 -21.31
N SER A 168 2.15 -20.70 -21.78
CA SER A 168 2.03 -20.14 -23.11
C SER A 168 1.41 -18.76 -23.05
N LEU A 169 1.94 -17.81 -23.80
CA LEU A 169 1.45 -16.45 -23.89
C LEU A 169 1.41 -16.02 -25.35
N SER A 170 0.31 -15.42 -25.78
CA SER A 170 0.22 -14.81 -27.11
C SER A 170 0.17 -13.28 -27.00
N ILE A 171 0.81 -12.59 -27.94
CA ILE A 171 0.66 -11.15 -28.16
C ILE A 171 -0.04 -10.96 -29.49
N ASP A 172 -1.17 -10.25 -29.48
CA ASP A 172 -1.96 -9.93 -30.67
C ASP A 172 -1.36 -8.69 -31.37
N LYS A 173 -1.06 -8.81 -32.67
CA LYS A 173 -0.48 -7.73 -33.49
C LYS A 173 -1.48 -6.64 -33.89
N LYS A 174 -2.77 -6.96 -33.90
CA LYS A 174 -3.85 -6.02 -34.24
C LYS A 174 -4.18 -5.13 -33.04
N GLU A 175 -4.17 -5.70 -31.84
CA GLU A 175 -4.51 -5.00 -30.61
C GLU A 175 -3.28 -4.55 -29.80
N GLY A 176 -2.10 -5.11 -30.05
CA GLY A 176 -0.84 -4.76 -29.39
C GLY A 176 -0.79 -5.14 -27.92
N ARG A 177 -1.59 -6.14 -27.51
CA ARG A 177 -1.74 -6.59 -26.12
C ARG A 177 -1.65 -8.10 -26.01
N ILE A 178 -1.64 -8.61 -24.77
CA ILE A 178 -1.70 -10.05 -24.50
C ILE A 178 -3.02 -10.59 -25.07
N GLY A 179 -2.93 -11.55 -25.98
CA GLY A 179 -4.10 -12.21 -26.55
C GLY A 179 -4.64 -13.25 -25.58
N GLU A 180 -3.77 -14.14 -25.11
CA GLU A 180 -4.06 -15.23 -24.18
C GLU A 180 -2.84 -15.52 -23.30
N TYR A 181 -3.06 -15.96 -22.05
CA TYR A 181 -2.02 -16.46 -21.16
C TYR A 181 -2.51 -17.70 -20.42
N GLN A 182 -1.74 -18.79 -20.54
CA GLN A 182 -2.01 -20.05 -19.86
C GLN A 182 -0.82 -20.44 -18.99
N TYR A 183 -1.11 -20.98 -17.81
CA TYR A 183 -0.10 -21.52 -16.88
C TYR A 183 -0.56 -22.87 -16.34
N LYS A 184 0.27 -23.91 -16.52
CA LYS A 184 0.01 -25.30 -16.14
C LYS A 184 -1.37 -25.79 -16.59
N GLY A 185 -1.73 -25.49 -17.85
CA GLY A 185 -3.01 -25.86 -18.44
C GLY A 185 -4.21 -24.99 -18.03
N ASN A 186 -4.04 -24.04 -17.11
CA ASN A 186 -5.09 -23.11 -16.71
C ASN A 186 -5.02 -21.83 -17.54
N ASN A 187 -6.16 -21.42 -18.10
CA ASN A 187 -6.27 -20.16 -18.81
C ASN A 187 -6.40 -19.01 -17.79
N LEU A 188 -5.36 -18.20 -17.65
CA LEU A 188 -5.31 -17.07 -16.72
C LEU A 188 -5.75 -15.76 -17.38
N ILE A 189 -5.54 -15.63 -18.68
CA ILE A 189 -6.06 -14.52 -19.50
C ILE A 189 -6.67 -15.15 -20.74
N SER A 190 -8.00 -15.19 -20.82
CA SER A 190 -8.71 -15.75 -21.97
C SER A 190 -8.54 -14.90 -23.22
N LYS A 191 -8.64 -15.55 -24.38
CA LYS A 191 -8.54 -14.91 -25.70
C LYS A 191 -9.38 -13.63 -25.79
N GLY A 192 -8.74 -12.50 -26.08
CA GLY A 192 -9.41 -11.19 -26.24
C GLY A 192 -9.66 -10.42 -24.94
N PHE A 193 -9.35 -11.01 -23.78
CA PHE A 193 -9.48 -10.39 -22.45
C PHE A 193 -8.13 -9.93 -21.88
N GLY A 194 -7.15 -9.73 -22.76
CA GLY A 194 -5.87 -9.12 -22.42
C GLY A 194 -5.99 -7.79 -21.66
N PRO A 195 -5.05 -7.48 -20.75
CA PRO A 195 -4.99 -6.17 -20.10
C PRO A 195 -5.00 -5.05 -21.13
N ARG A 196 -5.76 -4.01 -20.82
CA ARG A 196 -5.84 -2.78 -21.62
C ARG A 196 -5.62 -1.58 -20.69
N PRO A 197 -5.06 -0.47 -21.21
CA PRO A 197 -5.05 0.77 -20.46
C PRO A 197 -6.48 1.18 -20.08
N ASP A 198 -6.67 1.59 -18.83
CA ASP A 198 -7.91 2.19 -18.34
C ASP A 198 -7.60 3.54 -17.72
N PHE A 199 -8.44 4.53 -18.05
CA PHE A 199 -8.28 5.92 -17.64
C PHE A 199 -9.52 6.42 -16.89
N TRP A 200 -10.41 5.51 -16.49
CA TRP A 200 -11.65 5.83 -15.83
C TRP A 200 -11.80 5.10 -14.51
N ARG A 201 -12.51 5.73 -13.57
CA ARG A 201 -13.00 5.08 -12.35
C ARG A 201 -14.49 5.33 -12.19
N ALA A 202 -15.19 4.45 -11.50
CA ALA A 202 -16.58 4.70 -11.14
C ALA A 202 -16.69 6.04 -10.38
N PRO A 203 -17.56 6.98 -10.82
CA PRO A 203 -17.74 8.24 -10.12
C PRO A 203 -18.30 8.04 -8.70
N VAL A 204 -17.80 8.82 -7.75
CA VAL A 204 -18.34 8.95 -6.39
C VAL A 204 -19.19 10.22 -6.27
N ASN A 205 -19.91 10.41 -5.16
CA ASN A 205 -20.80 11.58 -4.97
C ASN A 205 -20.11 12.92 -5.22
N ASN A 206 -18.86 13.09 -4.77
CA ASN A 206 -18.07 14.30 -5.01
C ASN A 206 -17.83 14.56 -6.51
N ASP A 207 -17.68 13.51 -7.33
CA ASP A 207 -17.51 13.62 -8.78
C ASP A 207 -18.81 14.03 -9.47
N PHE A 208 -19.96 13.55 -8.98
CA PHE A 208 -21.25 14.05 -9.47
C PHE A 208 -21.43 15.52 -9.11
N GLY A 209 -21.08 15.90 -7.86
CA GLY A 209 -21.18 17.28 -7.38
C GLY A 209 -20.29 18.27 -8.15
N ASN A 210 -19.10 17.86 -8.59
CA ASN A 210 -18.20 18.70 -9.40
C ASN A 210 -18.40 18.55 -10.93
N GLY A 211 -19.36 17.74 -11.37
CA GLY A 211 -19.66 17.51 -12.79
C GLY A 211 -18.64 16.66 -13.55
N MET A 212 -17.76 15.92 -12.87
CA MET A 212 -16.69 15.13 -13.48
C MET A 212 -17.16 14.14 -14.56
N PRO A 213 -18.27 13.39 -14.40
CA PRO A 213 -18.76 12.49 -15.44
C PRO A 213 -19.00 13.16 -16.78
N ARG A 214 -19.45 14.43 -16.76
CA ARG A 214 -19.67 15.24 -17.96
C ARG A 214 -18.36 15.81 -18.49
N ASN A 215 -17.57 16.44 -17.62
CA ASN A 215 -16.37 17.19 -18.01
C ASN A 215 -15.23 16.28 -18.50
N HIS A 216 -15.20 15.03 -18.03
CA HIS A 216 -14.10 14.09 -18.29
C HIS A 216 -14.54 12.86 -19.09
N ILE A 217 -15.72 12.86 -19.70
CA ILE A 217 -16.30 11.70 -20.40
C ILE A 217 -15.37 11.09 -21.46
N ASN A 218 -14.49 11.89 -22.07
CA ASN A 218 -13.56 11.40 -23.09
C ASN A 218 -12.54 10.41 -22.50
N TRP A 219 -12.15 10.54 -21.23
CA TRP A 219 -11.30 9.56 -20.55
C TRP A 219 -11.99 8.21 -20.37
N LYS A 220 -13.33 8.20 -20.18
CA LYS A 220 -14.13 6.96 -20.18
C LYS A 220 -14.19 6.28 -21.55
N LYS A 221 -14.26 7.08 -22.62
CA LYS A 221 -14.35 6.59 -24.01
C LYS A 221 -13.01 6.10 -24.55
N LEU A 222 -11.91 6.68 -24.09
CA LEU A 222 -10.57 6.44 -24.62
C LEU A 222 -10.18 4.94 -24.66
N PRO A 223 -10.41 4.12 -23.61
CA PRO A 223 -10.14 2.68 -23.65
C PRO A 223 -10.98 1.88 -24.66
N CYS A 224 -12.06 2.45 -25.19
CA CYS A 224 -12.95 1.80 -26.16
C CYS A 224 -12.53 2.05 -27.62
N LEU A 225 -11.63 3.02 -27.86
CA LEU A 225 -11.19 3.41 -29.20
C LEU A 225 -9.66 3.44 -29.31
N PRO A 226 -8.94 2.38 -28.90
CA PRO A 226 -7.50 2.35 -29.08
C PRO A 226 -7.16 2.27 -30.57
N ASN A 227 -6.20 3.08 -31.01
CA ASN A 227 -5.58 2.94 -32.32
C ASN A 227 -4.12 2.54 -32.15
N LEU A 228 -3.80 1.32 -32.59
CA LEU A 228 -2.45 0.80 -32.53
C LEU A 228 -1.61 1.38 -33.67
N SER A 229 -0.62 2.19 -33.33
CA SER A 229 0.27 2.80 -34.32
C SER A 229 1.39 1.87 -34.78
N ASN A 230 1.95 1.07 -33.88
CA ASN A 230 3.09 0.20 -34.17
C ASN A 230 3.27 -0.89 -33.11
N VAL A 231 3.68 -2.09 -33.53
CA VAL A 231 4.18 -3.15 -32.63
C VAL A 231 5.47 -3.70 -33.20
N LYS A 232 6.53 -3.71 -32.38
CA LYS A 232 7.84 -4.22 -32.77
C LYS A 232 8.29 -5.27 -31.78
N PHE A 233 8.68 -6.43 -32.31
CA PHE A 233 9.36 -7.45 -31.53
C PHE A 233 10.88 -7.26 -31.59
N ARG A 234 11.54 -7.31 -30.43
CA ARG A 234 13.01 -7.28 -30.33
C ARG A 234 13.48 -8.28 -29.30
N LYS A 235 14.33 -9.23 -29.71
CA LYS A 235 15.04 -10.11 -28.77
C LYS A 235 16.19 -9.33 -28.13
N LEU A 236 16.15 -9.19 -26.81
CA LEU A 236 17.25 -8.56 -26.05
C LEU A 236 18.42 -9.54 -25.93
N ARG A 237 19.65 -9.07 -26.15
CA ARG A 237 20.86 -9.85 -25.85
C ARG A 237 20.98 -9.99 -24.33
N ARG A 238 21.37 -11.18 -23.84
CA ARG A 238 21.73 -11.37 -22.43
C ARG A 238 22.77 -10.31 -22.05
N ALA A 239 22.49 -9.52 -21.01
CA ALA A 239 23.52 -8.65 -20.44
C ALA A 239 24.69 -9.54 -20.00
N ARG A 240 25.92 -9.23 -20.44
CA ARG A 240 27.11 -9.91 -19.95
C ARG A 240 27.14 -9.75 -18.43
N GLN A 241 27.16 -10.87 -17.70
CA GLN A 241 27.52 -10.87 -16.28
C GLN A 241 28.92 -10.27 -16.17
N LYS A 242 29.06 -9.20 -15.40
CA LYS A 242 30.36 -8.74 -14.87
C LYS A 242 30.51 -9.36 -13.50
#